data_AF-A0A8X6HTC7-F1
#
_entry.id   AF-A0A8X6HTC7-F1
#
_cell.length_a   1.000
_cell.length_b   1.000
_cell.length_c   1.000
_cell.angle_alpha   90.00
_cell.angle_beta   90.00
_cell.angle_gamma   90.00
#
_symmetry.space_group_name_H-M   'P 1'
#
loop_
_entity.id
_entity.type
_entity.pdbx_description
1 polymer ?
#
loop_
_entity_poly.entity_id
_entity_poly.type
_entity_poly.pdbx_seq_one_letter_code
_entity_poly.pdbx_strand_id
1 'polypeptide(L)'
;MSTPNYPKDSSGNESYLKNEKGDEYYFTQRKPVFAVKEGRPFYAKDKYQNEFYPVINNREVAIGYFFSKIYAKTASGKEIYPHDAEGNEVILPKLGTLSWNYAKDEDGNAYYPTDKTGEEIVQGDYIYDEDGSFKYPLNREGMPKYEKDDTTHDEVYVIKMDLSINWGVDKNGNQRYAKKENGDEYYPINGEFIYDPSGSPQYARTREGNIIFPLDVERNESYLMDDGGSDVIYMGDVLLDRYAKTRSGEEIYPIQITHQIARRYKEVLLNEKYATTHLQEVKYPLDEYGNEYTLDIPIQIAGKEKDYFPRGYPITNDNWVIVPEVEGKEFISDQLLPKVQATNIIGKLYREGKHYRDYVTNVKSTRLSRAARQKYNIFPYVLGASNPPPLNNLLNPPPVPPNKPLPKVSQPLNWSLIGMVLIGFIYLLYQFFLKATK
;
A
#
# COMPACT_ATOMS: atom_id res chain seq x y z
N MET A 1 55.21 -35.33 12.57
CA MET A 1 53.84 -35.84 12.29
C MET A 1 53.57 -35.59 10.82
N SER A 2 53.24 -36.62 10.04
CA SER A 2 52.84 -36.45 8.65
C SER A 2 51.53 -35.66 8.59
N THR A 3 51.48 -34.62 7.76
CA THR A 3 50.23 -33.95 7.43
C THR A 3 49.26 -34.98 6.85
N PRO A 4 48.02 -35.08 7.35
CA PRO A 4 47.04 -35.99 6.77
C PRO A 4 46.78 -35.51 5.35
N ASN A 5 46.96 -36.41 4.39
CA ASN A 5 46.79 -36.12 2.98
C ASN A 5 45.53 -36.83 2.50
N TYR A 6 44.66 -36.11 1.80
CA TYR A 6 43.56 -36.70 1.05
C TYR A 6 44.08 -37.55 -0.12
N PRO A 7 43.34 -38.58 -0.56
CA PRO A 7 43.67 -39.32 -1.77
C PRO A 7 43.72 -38.37 -2.98
N LYS A 8 44.71 -38.60 -3.86
CA LYS A 8 44.95 -37.79 -5.06
C LYS A 8 44.69 -38.60 -6.33
N ASP A 9 44.08 -37.97 -7.32
CA ASP A 9 44.01 -38.52 -8.68
C ASP A 9 45.36 -38.33 -9.44
N SER A 10 45.44 -38.82 -10.68
CA SER A 10 46.62 -38.69 -11.53
C SER A 10 46.98 -37.25 -11.89
N SER A 11 46.04 -36.32 -11.72
CA SER A 11 46.21 -34.88 -11.95
C SER A 11 46.59 -34.14 -10.67
N GLY A 12 46.68 -34.84 -9.53
CA GLY A 12 47.01 -34.28 -8.23
C GLY A 12 45.83 -33.65 -7.48
N ASN A 13 44.60 -33.81 -7.98
CA ASN A 13 43.41 -33.32 -7.29
C ASN A 13 43.08 -34.21 -6.09
N GLU A 14 42.85 -33.58 -4.95
CA GLU A 14 42.43 -34.24 -3.73
C GLU A 14 40.92 -34.49 -3.72
N SER A 15 40.50 -35.59 -3.10
CA SER A 15 39.09 -35.90 -2.88
C SER A 15 38.83 -36.21 -1.41
N TYR A 16 37.71 -35.74 -0.88
CA TYR A 16 37.27 -36.14 0.45
C TYR A 16 36.94 -37.64 0.48
N LEU A 17 37.18 -38.27 1.63
CA LEU A 17 36.72 -39.62 1.90
C LEU A 17 35.24 -39.59 2.26
N LYS A 18 34.52 -40.67 1.94
CA LYS A 18 33.08 -40.80 2.20
C LYS A 18 32.82 -41.79 3.34
N ASN A 19 31.82 -41.50 4.16
CA ASN A 19 31.30 -42.43 5.15
C ASN A 19 30.31 -43.43 4.51
N GLU A 20 29.76 -44.35 5.31
CA GLU A 20 28.79 -45.37 4.85
C GLU A 20 27.47 -44.78 4.33
N LYS A 21 27.14 -43.53 4.71
CA LYS A 21 25.95 -42.82 4.24
C LYS A 21 26.20 -42.06 2.94
N GLY A 22 27.45 -42.02 2.47
CA GLY A 22 27.87 -41.31 1.26
C GLY A 22 28.27 -39.86 1.49
N ASP A 23 28.28 -39.37 2.74
CA ASP A 23 28.72 -38.02 3.07
C ASP A 23 30.25 -37.95 3.11
N GLU A 24 30.81 -36.91 2.54
CA GLU A 24 32.23 -36.60 2.64
C GLU A 24 32.59 -36.17 4.07
N TYR A 25 33.86 -36.26 4.48
CA TYR A 25 34.28 -35.78 5.80
C TYR A 25 35.66 -35.13 5.81
N TYR A 26 35.82 -34.18 6.72
CA TYR A 26 37.07 -33.46 6.96
C TYR A 26 38.02 -34.26 7.85
N PHE A 27 39.32 -34.20 7.55
CA PHE A 27 40.34 -34.49 8.55
C PHE A 27 40.42 -33.36 9.57
N THR A 28 40.03 -33.65 10.81
CA THR A 28 40.12 -32.71 11.92
C THR A 28 41.41 -32.94 12.72
N GLN A 29 42.32 -31.97 12.67
CA GLN A 29 43.45 -31.87 13.61
C GLN A 29 43.23 -30.66 14.54
N ARG A 30 44.21 -29.74 14.63
CA ARG A 30 44.05 -28.44 15.30
C ARG A 30 43.37 -27.39 14.42
N LYS A 31 43.35 -27.61 13.10
CA LYS A 31 42.70 -26.81 12.08
C LYS A 31 42.05 -27.76 11.07
N PRO A 32 41.01 -27.33 10.34
CA PRO A 32 40.41 -28.17 9.32
C PRO A 32 41.39 -28.26 8.16
N VAL A 33 41.57 -29.46 7.62
CA VAL A 33 42.34 -29.66 6.39
C VAL A 33 41.32 -29.75 5.25
N PHE A 34 41.38 -28.83 4.31
CA PHE A 34 40.51 -28.81 3.13
C PHE A 34 41.18 -29.58 1.99
N ALA A 35 40.40 -30.35 1.24
CA ALA A 35 40.86 -30.96 0.01
C ALA A 35 41.07 -29.88 -1.06
N VAL A 36 42.11 -30.04 -1.87
CA VAL A 36 42.48 -29.11 -2.96
C VAL A 36 42.21 -29.74 -4.32
N LYS A 37 41.40 -29.07 -5.14
CA LYS A 37 41.14 -29.43 -6.55
C LYS A 37 41.57 -28.26 -7.44
N GLU A 38 42.36 -28.56 -8.48
CA GLU A 38 42.89 -27.54 -9.41
C GLU A 38 43.62 -26.38 -8.68
N GLY A 39 44.33 -26.72 -7.60
CA GLY A 39 45.05 -25.75 -6.78
C GLY A 39 44.17 -24.89 -5.87
N ARG A 40 42.86 -25.15 -5.78
CA ARG A 40 41.93 -24.41 -4.93
C ARG A 40 41.28 -25.32 -3.87
N PRO A 41 41.22 -24.90 -2.60
CA PRO A 41 40.46 -25.62 -1.59
C PRO A 41 38.96 -25.60 -1.89
N PHE A 42 38.24 -26.67 -1.57
CA PHE A 42 36.77 -26.77 -1.74
C PHE A 42 36.12 -27.44 -0.51
N TYR A 43 34.81 -27.25 -0.33
CA TYR A 43 34.06 -27.84 0.80
C TYR A 43 33.69 -29.30 0.55
N ALA A 44 33.61 -30.08 1.63
CA ALA A 44 33.04 -31.42 1.63
C ALA A 44 31.53 -31.37 1.38
N LYS A 45 31.00 -32.41 0.73
CA LYS A 45 29.59 -32.53 0.36
C LYS A 45 28.88 -33.68 1.05
N ASP A 46 27.62 -33.47 1.42
CA ASP A 46 26.75 -34.55 1.85
C ASP A 46 26.33 -35.44 0.66
N LYS A 47 25.63 -36.54 0.95
CA LYS A 47 25.10 -37.44 -0.08
C LYS A 47 24.14 -36.77 -1.08
N TYR A 48 23.57 -35.61 -0.74
CA TYR A 48 22.67 -34.82 -1.57
C TYR A 48 23.38 -33.71 -2.36
N GLN A 49 24.72 -33.64 -2.29
CA GLN A 49 25.56 -32.62 -2.92
C GLN A 49 25.53 -31.24 -2.27
N ASN A 50 25.01 -31.10 -1.05
CA ASN A 50 25.15 -29.85 -0.28
C ASN A 50 26.54 -29.79 0.34
N GLU A 51 27.23 -28.68 0.14
CA GLU A 51 28.47 -28.38 0.83
C GLU A 51 28.19 -27.99 2.29
N PHE A 52 29.09 -28.36 3.19
CA PHE A 52 28.94 -28.02 4.62
C PHE A 52 30.29 -27.62 5.23
N TYR A 53 30.25 -26.79 6.26
CA TYR A 53 31.46 -26.30 6.93
C TYR A 53 32.06 -27.35 7.88
N PRO A 54 33.39 -27.39 8.03
CA PRO A 54 34.00 -28.11 9.15
C PRO A 54 33.70 -27.39 10.47
N VAL A 55 33.44 -28.17 11.53
CA VAL A 55 33.15 -27.64 12.88
C VAL A 55 34.38 -27.78 13.78
N ILE A 56 34.80 -26.69 14.41
CA ILE A 56 35.90 -26.64 15.40
C ILE A 56 35.48 -25.80 16.59
N ASN A 57 35.57 -26.37 17.80
CA ASN A 57 35.13 -25.71 19.03
C ASN A 57 33.69 -25.18 18.92
N ASN A 58 32.80 -25.99 18.34
CA ASN A 58 31.41 -25.66 18.02
C ASN A 58 31.22 -24.47 17.05
N ARG A 59 32.24 -24.06 16.29
CA ARG A 59 32.14 -23.02 15.27
C ARG A 59 32.38 -23.60 13.89
N GLU A 60 31.59 -23.17 12.93
CA GLU A 60 31.80 -23.49 11.52
C GLU A 60 32.93 -22.63 10.96
N VAL A 61 33.86 -23.27 10.25
CA VAL A 61 35.08 -22.62 9.75
C VAL A 61 35.07 -22.54 8.24
N ALA A 62 34.89 -21.32 7.72
CA ALA A 62 34.97 -21.07 6.29
C ALA A 62 36.41 -21.20 5.74
N ILE A 63 36.51 -21.61 4.48
CA ILE A 63 37.74 -21.56 3.67
C ILE A 63 38.16 -20.10 3.51
N GLY A 64 39.35 -19.78 4.02
CA GLY A 64 40.05 -18.53 3.72
C GLY A 64 41.11 -18.78 2.64
N TYR A 65 40.90 -18.28 1.42
CA TYR A 65 41.92 -18.27 0.38
C TYR A 65 42.45 -16.85 0.17
N PHE A 66 43.71 -16.70 -0.26
CA PHE A 66 44.51 -15.45 -0.28
C PHE A 66 43.83 -14.20 -0.87
N PHE A 67 42.69 -14.32 -1.57
CA PHE A 67 41.95 -13.19 -2.15
C PHE A 67 40.42 -13.27 -2.03
N SER A 68 39.85 -14.34 -1.45
CA SER A 68 38.39 -14.45 -1.22
C SER A 68 38.09 -15.55 -0.21
N LYS A 69 37.17 -15.27 0.72
CA LYS A 69 36.48 -16.31 1.48
C LYS A 69 35.32 -16.83 0.64
N ILE A 70 35.11 -18.14 0.63
CA ILE A 70 34.10 -18.81 -0.22
C ILE A 70 32.98 -19.28 0.70
N TYR A 71 31.72 -18.98 0.40
CA TYR A 71 30.59 -19.57 1.10
C TYR A 71 30.38 -21.01 0.64
N ALA A 72 29.96 -21.90 1.55
CA ALA A 72 29.51 -23.23 1.15
C ALA A 72 28.20 -23.09 0.38
N LYS A 73 27.89 -24.04 -0.50
CA LYS A 73 26.69 -24.02 -1.35
C LYS A 73 25.81 -25.24 -1.14
N THR A 74 24.49 -25.03 -1.15
CA THR A 74 23.52 -26.12 -1.32
C THR A 74 23.64 -26.73 -2.71
N ALA A 75 23.01 -27.89 -2.90
CA ALA A 75 22.93 -28.55 -4.21
C ALA A 75 22.22 -27.70 -5.28
N SER A 76 21.33 -26.79 -4.86
CA SER A 76 20.65 -25.82 -5.73
C SER A 76 21.51 -24.61 -6.09
N GLY A 77 22.66 -24.42 -5.43
CA GLY A 77 23.59 -23.34 -5.70
C GLY A 77 23.50 -22.14 -4.75
N LYS A 78 22.51 -22.11 -3.85
CA LYS A 78 22.43 -21.12 -2.77
C LYS A 78 23.66 -21.19 -1.88
N GLU A 79 24.31 -20.07 -1.68
CA GLU A 79 25.37 -19.92 -0.70
C GLU A 79 24.78 -19.89 0.71
N ILE A 80 25.49 -20.43 1.70
CA ILE A 80 25.09 -20.47 3.11
C ILE A 80 26.16 -19.81 3.96
N TYR A 81 25.77 -19.17 5.07
CA TYR A 81 26.71 -18.60 6.02
C TYR A 81 27.25 -19.68 6.99
N PRO A 82 28.50 -19.57 7.47
CA PRO A 82 28.96 -20.36 8.59
C PRO A 82 28.37 -19.83 9.91
N HIS A 83 28.16 -20.72 10.87
CA HIS A 83 27.66 -20.38 12.21
C HIS A 83 28.79 -20.22 13.25
N ASP A 84 28.61 -19.27 14.18
CA ASP A 84 29.43 -19.18 15.39
C ASP A 84 29.04 -20.22 16.46
N ALA A 85 29.60 -20.13 17.67
CA ALA A 85 29.36 -21.13 18.72
C ALA A 85 27.98 -20.96 19.36
N GLU A 86 27.38 -19.80 19.15
CA GLU A 86 26.09 -19.38 19.65
C GLU A 86 24.97 -19.69 18.64
N GLY A 87 25.33 -20.10 17.41
CA GLY A 87 24.43 -20.45 16.33
C GLY A 87 24.00 -19.27 15.46
N ASN A 88 24.72 -18.15 15.47
CA ASN A 88 24.46 -17.02 14.57
C ASN A 88 25.23 -17.20 13.27
N GLU A 89 24.63 -16.80 12.15
CA GLU A 89 25.31 -16.74 10.86
C GLU A 89 26.38 -15.63 10.88
N VAL A 90 27.56 -15.95 10.34
CA VAL A 90 28.74 -15.09 10.39
C VAL A 90 29.12 -14.63 8.99
N ILE A 91 29.05 -13.32 8.77
CA ILE A 91 29.53 -12.71 7.53
C ILE A 91 31.05 -12.79 7.41
N LEU A 92 31.50 -12.99 6.19
CA LEU A 92 32.91 -13.13 5.87
C LEU A 92 33.47 -11.79 5.35
N PRO A 93 34.40 -11.14 6.08
CA PRO A 93 35.00 -9.88 5.62
C PRO A 93 35.75 -10.08 4.31
N LYS A 94 35.67 -9.11 3.42
CA LYS A 94 36.43 -9.12 2.16
C LYS A 94 37.87 -8.70 2.45
N LEU A 95 38.79 -9.64 2.26
CA LEU A 95 40.20 -9.43 2.61
C LEU A 95 40.80 -8.25 1.83
N GLY A 96 41.42 -7.32 2.55
CA GLY A 96 42.07 -6.13 1.94
C GLY A 96 41.12 -4.97 1.66
N THR A 97 39.85 -5.06 2.04
CA THR A 97 38.87 -3.97 1.94
C THR A 97 38.07 -3.83 3.23
N LEU A 98 37.42 -2.68 3.43
CA LEU A 98 36.46 -2.49 4.52
C LEU A 98 35.05 -3.04 4.19
N SER A 99 34.87 -3.67 3.02
CA SER A 99 33.60 -4.24 2.59
C SER A 99 33.43 -5.71 2.98
N TRP A 100 32.20 -6.18 2.85
CA TRP A 100 31.78 -7.51 3.28
C TRP A 100 31.31 -8.31 2.08
N ASN A 101 31.53 -9.63 2.10
CA ASN A 101 30.94 -10.52 1.10
C ASN A 101 29.63 -11.05 1.66
N TYR A 102 28.51 -10.77 1.03
CA TYR A 102 27.23 -11.37 1.40
C TYR A 102 27.03 -12.70 0.65
N ALA A 103 26.37 -13.65 1.29
CA ALA A 103 25.98 -14.91 0.65
C ALA A 103 24.84 -14.63 -0.33
N LYS A 104 24.78 -15.42 -1.39
CA LYS A 104 23.77 -15.34 -2.44
C LYS A 104 22.74 -16.45 -2.39
N ASP A 105 21.49 -16.16 -2.69
CA ASP A 105 20.45 -17.16 -2.89
C ASP A 105 20.62 -17.92 -4.22
N GLU A 106 19.64 -18.77 -4.56
CA GLU A 106 19.65 -19.58 -5.78
C GLU A 106 19.58 -18.73 -7.06
N ASP A 107 19.01 -17.53 -6.95
CA ASP A 107 18.84 -16.58 -8.04
C ASP A 107 20.05 -15.64 -8.18
N GLY A 108 20.98 -15.67 -7.22
CA GLY A 108 22.19 -14.85 -7.22
C GLY A 108 22.09 -13.55 -6.43
N ASN A 109 20.94 -13.30 -5.78
CA ASN A 109 20.70 -12.12 -4.96
C ASN A 109 21.38 -12.29 -3.59
N ALA A 110 22.01 -11.22 -3.13
CA ALA A 110 22.60 -11.22 -1.80
C ALA A 110 21.53 -11.18 -0.71
N TYR A 111 21.78 -11.84 0.42
CA TYR A 111 20.90 -11.81 1.59
C TYR A 111 21.70 -11.62 2.87
N TYR A 112 21.06 -11.07 3.91
CA TYR A 112 21.74 -10.78 5.18
C TYR A 112 21.95 -12.06 6.00
N PRO A 113 23.04 -12.17 6.78
CA PRO A 113 23.15 -13.22 7.78
C PRO A 113 22.09 -13.00 8.87
N THR A 114 21.63 -14.09 9.47
CA THR A 114 20.66 -14.10 10.56
C THR A 114 21.29 -14.52 11.89
N ASP A 115 20.82 -13.93 12.99
CA ASP A 115 21.14 -14.43 14.31
C ASP A 115 20.35 -15.72 14.62
N LYS A 116 20.65 -16.36 15.76
CA LYS A 116 19.93 -17.57 16.19
C LYS A 116 18.43 -17.39 16.42
N THR A 117 17.94 -16.14 16.46
CA THR A 117 16.52 -15.81 16.61
C THR A 117 15.81 -15.60 15.26
N GLY A 118 16.58 -15.57 14.16
CA GLY A 118 16.10 -15.32 12.80
C GLY A 118 16.07 -13.83 12.43
N GLU A 119 16.69 -12.96 13.23
CA GLU A 119 16.82 -11.54 12.91
C GLU A 119 18.02 -11.31 11.98
N GLU A 120 17.82 -10.57 10.89
CA GLU A 120 18.89 -10.22 9.97
C GLU A 120 19.85 -9.18 10.59
N ILE A 121 21.14 -9.46 10.46
CA ILE A 121 22.25 -8.71 11.01
C ILE A 121 22.90 -7.89 9.89
N VAL A 122 22.92 -6.57 10.07
CA VAL A 122 23.70 -5.67 9.22
C VAL A 122 25.10 -5.55 9.78
N GLN A 123 26.10 -5.84 8.96
CA GLN A 123 27.50 -5.63 9.32
C GLN A 123 28.20 -4.91 8.17
N GLY A 124 28.36 -3.59 8.31
CA GLY A 124 28.96 -2.71 7.31
C GLY A 124 27.93 -2.16 6.33
N ASP A 125 28.18 -2.39 5.03
CA ASP A 125 27.37 -1.82 3.96
C ASP A 125 26.04 -2.55 3.81
N TYR A 126 25.01 -1.85 3.34
CA TYR A 126 23.75 -2.47 2.96
C TYR A 126 23.88 -3.35 1.72
N ILE A 127 22.97 -4.31 1.61
CA ILE A 127 22.85 -5.17 0.45
C ILE A 127 22.05 -4.43 -0.63
N TYR A 128 22.44 -4.66 -1.87
CA TYR A 128 21.70 -4.24 -3.04
C TYR A 128 21.30 -5.48 -3.84
N ASP A 129 20.08 -5.50 -4.33
CA ASP A 129 19.58 -6.49 -5.27
C ASP A 129 20.27 -6.31 -6.64
N GLU A 130 20.10 -7.26 -7.56
CA GLU A 130 20.76 -7.22 -8.88
C GLU A 130 20.37 -6.00 -9.72
N ASP A 131 19.19 -5.43 -9.48
CA ASP A 131 18.71 -4.19 -10.11
C ASP A 131 19.33 -2.92 -9.50
N GLY A 132 20.19 -3.08 -8.49
CA GLY A 132 20.81 -1.99 -7.74
C GLY A 132 19.88 -1.35 -6.71
N SER A 133 18.71 -1.92 -6.45
CA SER A 133 17.84 -1.46 -5.38
C SER A 133 18.41 -1.91 -4.04
N PHE A 134 18.46 -1.00 -3.08
CA PHE A 134 18.93 -1.32 -1.74
C PHE A 134 17.88 -2.14 -1.00
N LYS A 135 18.33 -3.08 -0.17
CA LYS A 135 17.48 -3.99 0.60
C LYS A 135 17.65 -3.72 2.09
N TYR A 136 16.54 -3.54 2.79
CA TYR A 136 16.56 -3.44 4.25
C TYR A 136 16.71 -4.82 4.90
N PRO A 137 17.47 -4.94 6.00
CA PRO A 137 17.44 -6.14 6.82
C PRO A 137 16.05 -6.37 7.44
N LEU A 138 15.68 -7.62 7.67
CA LEU A 138 14.44 -8.01 8.32
C LEU A 138 14.63 -8.33 9.81
N ASN A 139 13.67 -7.98 10.64
CA ASN A 139 13.60 -8.49 12.01
C ASN A 139 13.07 -9.93 12.05
N ARG A 140 13.05 -10.55 13.23
CA ARG A 140 12.55 -11.92 13.44
C ARG A 140 11.08 -12.12 13.02
N GLU A 141 10.26 -11.06 13.02
CA GLU A 141 8.87 -11.13 12.52
C GLU A 141 8.81 -11.10 10.97
N GLY A 142 9.90 -10.74 10.30
CA GLY A 142 10.01 -10.56 8.87
C GLY A 142 9.66 -9.16 8.38
N MET A 143 9.74 -8.15 9.25
CA MET A 143 9.50 -6.75 8.93
C MET A 143 10.84 -6.02 8.69
N PRO A 144 10.90 -5.06 7.75
CA PRO A 144 12.13 -4.30 7.51
C PRO A 144 12.55 -3.51 8.75
N LYS A 145 13.86 -3.47 9.00
CA LYS A 145 14.49 -2.63 10.03
C LYS A 145 15.12 -1.42 9.37
N TYR A 146 14.46 -0.29 9.50
CA TYR A 146 15.00 1.00 9.09
C TYR A 146 16.05 1.48 10.09
N GLU A 147 16.99 2.31 9.62
CA GLU A 147 17.84 3.09 10.52
C GLU A 147 16.99 4.02 11.37
N LYS A 148 17.49 4.44 12.53
CA LYS A 148 16.82 5.40 13.37
C LYS A 148 17.62 6.68 13.45
N ASP A 149 16.91 7.81 13.44
CA ASP A 149 17.52 9.10 13.76
C ASP A 149 17.97 9.11 15.22
N ASP A 150 19.23 9.44 15.49
CA ASP A 150 19.78 9.43 16.86
C ASP A 150 19.12 10.44 17.81
N THR A 151 18.40 11.44 17.27
CA THR A 151 17.76 12.50 18.05
C THR A 151 16.30 12.19 18.31
N THR A 152 15.54 11.87 17.26
CA THR A 152 14.09 11.61 17.38
C THR A 152 13.78 10.15 17.68
N HIS A 153 14.72 9.24 17.42
CA HIS A 153 14.52 7.79 17.43
C HIS A 153 13.46 7.28 16.45
N ASP A 154 12.99 8.15 15.54
CA ASP A 154 12.14 7.75 14.43
C ASP A 154 12.98 6.96 13.42
N GLU A 155 12.36 5.95 12.83
CA GLU A 155 12.94 5.25 11.69
C GLU A 155 13.05 6.21 10.49
N VAL A 156 14.12 6.09 9.70
CA VAL A 156 14.39 6.97 8.55
C VAL A 156 14.42 6.18 7.24
N TYR A 157 13.85 6.78 6.20
CA TYR A 157 13.94 6.27 4.84
C TYR A 157 15.33 6.54 4.25
N VAL A 158 15.83 5.59 3.48
CA VAL A 158 16.98 5.77 2.62
C VAL A 158 16.49 6.41 1.34
N ILE A 159 16.97 7.62 1.06
CA ILE A 159 16.62 8.38 -0.13
C ILE A 159 17.68 8.10 -1.20
N LYS A 160 17.24 7.68 -2.39
CA LYS A 160 18.11 7.44 -3.55
C LYS A 160 18.62 8.76 -4.13
N MET A 161 19.62 8.70 -5.03
CA MET A 161 20.19 9.90 -5.65
C MET A 161 19.17 10.70 -6.49
N ASP A 162 18.12 10.04 -7.00
CA ASP A 162 17.02 10.67 -7.74
C ASP A 162 15.89 11.21 -6.84
N LEU A 163 16.11 11.20 -5.52
CA LEU A 163 15.16 11.59 -4.47
C LEU A 163 13.96 10.65 -4.29
N SER A 164 13.92 9.51 -4.98
CA SER A 164 12.94 8.46 -4.70
C SER A 164 13.29 7.74 -3.40
N ILE A 165 12.27 7.18 -2.75
CA ILE A 165 12.46 6.42 -1.52
C ILE A 165 12.84 5.00 -1.86
N ASN A 166 13.76 4.45 -1.08
CA ASN A 166 13.88 3.02 -1.01
C ASN A 166 12.96 2.46 0.06
N TRP A 167 12.06 1.55 -0.34
CA TRP A 167 11.05 1.00 0.53
C TRP A 167 11.57 -0.28 1.19
N GLY A 168 11.39 -0.38 2.50
CA GLY A 168 11.50 -1.66 3.19
C GLY A 168 10.39 -2.60 2.70
N VAL A 169 10.75 -3.84 2.40
CA VAL A 169 9.82 -4.89 1.95
C VAL A 169 9.83 -5.98 3.01
N ASP A 170 8.65 -6.43 3.45
CA ASP A 170 8.54 -7.53 4.40
C ASP A 170 8.75 -8.90 3.74
N LYS A 171 8.85 -9.97 4.53
CA LYS A 171 9.05 -11.34 4.02
C LYS A 171 7.98 -11.84 3.04
N ASN A 172 6.83 -11.17 2.96
CA ASN A 172 5.74 -11.51 2.05
C ASN A 172 5.72 -10.62 0.80
N GLY A 173 6.70 -9.72 0.63
CA GLY A 173 6.78 -8.81 -0.50
C GLY A 173 5.99 -7.51 -0.33
N ASN A 174 5.38 -7.24 0.83
CA ASN A 174 4.68 -5.97 1.04
C ASN A 174 5.68 -4.87 1.36
N GLN A 175 5.60 -3.75 0.67
CA GLN A 175 6.30 -2.55 1.09
C GLN A 175 5.76 -2.10 2.46
N ARG A 176 6.60 -1.44 3.27
CA ARG A 176 6.27 -0.94 4.60
C ARG A 176 6.69 0.51 4.75
N TYR A 177 5.95 1.23 5.58
CA TYR A 177 6.34 2.56 6.03
C TYR A 177 7.32 2.45 7.20
N ALA A 178 8.22 3.41 7.29
CA ALA A 178 9.00 3.67 8.49
C ALA A 178 8.09 4.13 9.64
N LYS A 179 8.53 3.90 10.87
CA LYS A 179 7.80 4.19 12.09
C LYS A 179 8.45 5.28 12.92
N LYS A 180 7.62 6.03 13.64
CA LYS A 180 8.07 6.95 14.68
C LYS A 180 8.49 6.20 15.94
N GLU A 181 9.12 6.88 16.87
CA GLU A 181 9.50 6.33 18.18
C GLU A 181 8.30 5.70 18.92
N ASN A 182 7.10 6.27 18.77
CA ASN A 182 5.87 5.77 19.39
C ASN A 182 5.34 4.48 18.74
N GLY A 183 5.88 4.06 17.59
CA GLY A 183 5.51 2.88 16.82
C GLY A 183 4.50 3.12 15.70
N ASP A 184 4.02 4.36 15.52
CA ASP A 184 3.13 4.71 14.41
C ASP A 184 3.92 4.82 13.12
N GLU A 185 3.40 4.23 12.05
CA GLU A 185 3.91 4.43 10.70
C GLU A 185 3.67 5.87 10.23
N TYR A 186 4.51 6.36 9.33
CA TYR A 186 4.35 7.71 8.79
C TYR A 186 4.66 7.81 7.30
N TYR A 187 3.86 8.62 6.60
CA TYR A 187 4.08 8.95 5.21
C TYR A 187 5.38 9.74 5.03
N PRO A 188 6.15 9.46 3.99
CA PRO A 188 7.30 10.29 3.68
C PRO A 188 6.90 11.70 3.22
N ILE A 189 7.84 12.63 3.34
CA ILE A 189 7.63 14.05 3.05
C ILE A 189 7.34 14.29 1.55
N ASN A 190 7.88 13.48 0.65
CA ASN A 190 7.66 13.60 -0.80
C ASN A 190 6.26 13.16 -1.25
N GLY A 191 5.43 12.63 -0.34
CA GLY A 191 4.07 12.20 -0.65
C GLY A 191 3.99 10.91 -1.48
N GLU A 192 5.07 10.13 -1.55
CA GLU A 192 5.02 8.79 -2.13
C GLU A 192 4.31 7.81 -1.19
N PHE A 193 3.71 6.78 -1.78
CA PHE A 193 2.97 5.75 -1.06
C PHE A 193 3.58 4.38 -1.29
N ILE A 194 3.35 3.47 -0.33
CA ILE A 194 3.74 2.08 -0.47
C ILE A 194 2.63 1.29 -1.14
N TYR A 195 2.99 0.17 -1.77
CA TYR A 195 2.08 -0.73 -2.45
C TYR A 195 2.22 -2.16 -1.92
N ASP A 196 1.12 -2.90 -1.95
CA ASP A 196 1.16 -4.35 -1.78
C ASP A 196 1.65 -5.07 -3.06
N PRO A 197 1.91 -6.38 -3.02
CA PRO A 197 2.33 -7.13 -4.20
C PRO A 197 1.33 -7.12 -5.37
N SER A 198 0.07 -6.76 -5.13
CA SER A 198 -0.94 -6.61 -6.18
C SER A 198 -0.89 -5.24 -6.87
N GLY A 199 -0.08 -4.31 -6.36
CA GLY A 199 0.01 -2.94 -6.84
C GLY A 199 -1.03 -2.01 -6.21
N SER A 200 -1.73 -2.41 -5.14
CA SER A 200 -2.69 -1.55 -4.45
C SER A 200 -2.00 -0.69 -3.40
N PRO A 201 -2.21 0.65 -3.37
CA PRO A 201 -1.55 1.51 -2.40
C PRO A 201 -2.07 1.23 -0.99
N GLN A 202 -1.19 1.33 0.01
CA GLN A 202 -1.52 1.05 1.41
C GLN A 202 -1.43 2.29 2.27
N TYR A 203 -2.32 2.38 3.25
CA TYR A 203 -2.28 3.42 4.28
C TYR A 203 -1.25 3.10 5.37
N ALA A 204 -0.65 4.15 5.91
CA ALA A 204 0.11 4.07 7.16
C ALA A 204 -0.83 3.72 8.33
N ARG A 205 -0.28 3.04 9.33
CA ARG A 205 -1.02 2.57 10.50
C ARG A 205 -0.43 3.05 11.83
N THR A 206 -1.29 3.28 12.81
CA THR A 206 -0.84 3.47 14.20
C THR A 206 -0.26 2.16 14.74
N ARG A 207 0.44 2.24 15.88
CA ARG A 207 0.94 1.05 16.58
C ARG A 207 -0.15 0.01 16.88
N GLU A 208 -1.38 0.46 17.11
CA GLU A 208 -2.56 -0.39 17.37
C GLU A 208 -3.20 -0.93 16.08
N GLY A 209 -2.70 -0.53 14.91
CA GLY A 209 -3.19 -0.97 13.61
C GLY A 209 -4.30 -0.11 13.00
N ASN A 210 -4.62 1.05 13.59
CA ASN A 210 -5.63 1.97 13.04
C ASN A 210 -5.08 2.74 11.84
N ILE A 211 -5.96 3.15 10.93
CA ILE A 211 -5.55 3.90 9.73
C ILE A 211 -5.17 5.33 10.04
N ILE A 212 -4.04 5.74 9.45
CA ILE A 212 -3.60 7.12 9.36
C ILE A 212 -3.82 7.58 7.93
N PHE A 213 -4.73 8.52 7.70
CA PHE A 213 -4.92 9.10 6.36
C PHE A 213 -3.79 10.09 6.05
N PRO A 214 -3.29 10.16 4.80
CA PRO A 214 -2.39 11.21 4.39
C PRO A 214 -3.07 12.58 4.48
N LEU A 215 -2.29 13.59 4.85
CA LEU A 215 -2.77 14.97 4.97
C LEU A 215 -2.42 15.78 3.72
N ASP A 216 -3.37 16.56 3.23
CA ASP A 216 -3.13 17.56 2.18
C ASP A 216 -2.45 18.83 2.75
N VAL A 217 -2.19 19.80 1.87
CA VAL A 217 -1.56 21.08 2.24
C VAL A 217 -2.39 21.94 3.20
N GLU A 218 -3.70 21.73 3.26
CA GLU A 218 -4.62 22.40 4.18
C GLU A 218 -4.79 21.61 5.49
N ARG A 219 -4.13 20.45 5.60
CA ARG A 219 -4.23 19.46 6.67
C ARG A 219 -5.61 18.79 6.76
N ASN A 220 -6.27 18.61 5.62
CA ASN A 220 -7.38 17.67 5.52
C ASN A 220 -6.82 16.27 5.29
N GLU A 221 -7.43 15.27 5.89
CA GLU A 221 -7.20 13.87 5.53
C GLU A 221 -7.70 13.60 4.11
N SER A 222 -7.01 12.72 3.40
CA SER A 222 -7.34 12.33 2.02
C SER A 222 -7.27 10.82 1.86
N TYR A 223 -8.07 10.27 0.94
CA TYR A 223 -7.96 8.87 0.57
C TYR A 223 -6.77 8.66 -0.38
N LEU A 224 -6.17 7.48 -0.34
CA LEU A 224 -5.27 7.02 -1.40
C LEU A 224 -6.11 6.68 -2.62
N MET A 225 -5.55 6.86 -3.82
CA MET A 225 -6.24 6.57 -5.07
C MET A 225 -5.60 5.36 -5.75
N ASP A 226 -6.43 4.49 -6.32
CA ASP A 226 -5.97 3.42 -7.21
C ASP A 226 -5.61 3.97 -8.60
N ASP A 227 -5.04 3.12 -9.45
CA ASP A 227 -4.70 3.46 -10.85
C ASP A 227 -5.92 3.87 -11.70
N GLY A 228 -7.12 3.50 -11.26
CA GLY A 228 -8.39 3.88 -11.87
C GLY A 228 -8.91 5.25 -11.42
N GLY A 229 -8.26 5.88 -10.45
CA GLY A 229 -8.65 7.15 -9.82
C GLY A 229 -9.77 7.02 -8.79
N SER A 230 -10.11 5.80 -8.36
CA SER A 230 -11.05 5.60 -7.24
C SER A 230 -10.30 5.63 -5.91
N ASP A 231 -10.98 6.07 -4.87
CA ASP A 231 -10.45 6.05 -3.52
C ASP A 231 -10.35 4.61 -3.00
N VAL A 232 -9.21 4.27 -2.41
CA VAL A 232 -8.95 2.96 -1.80
C VAL A 232 -9.65 2.88 -0.46
N ILE A 233 -10.69 2.06 -0.38
CA ILE A 233 -11.49 1.86 0.85
C ILE A 233 -11.27 0.49 1.49
N TYR A 234 -10.43 -0.36 0.92
CA TYR A 234 -10.08 -1.66 1.48
C TYR A 234 -8.57 -1.75 1.65
N MET A 235 -8.12 -2.34 2.75
CA MET A 235 -6.75 -2.80 2.94
C MET A 235 -6.74 -4.31 3.06
N GLY A 236 -6.31 -5.00 2.01
CA GLY A 236 -6.62 -6.42 1.85
C GLY A 236 -8.13 -6.60 1.86
N ASP A 237 -8.65 -7.46 2.75
CA ASP A 237 -10.08 -7.74 2.85
C ASP A 237 -10.82 -6.89 3.92
N VAL A 238 -10.16 -5.88 4.48
CA VAL A 238 -10.70 -5.06 5.58
C VAL A 238 -11.15 -3.70 5.05
N LEU A 239 -12.45 -3.42 5.15
CA LEU A 239 -13.03 -2.10 4.86
C LEU A 239 -12.53 -1.06 5.88
N LEU A 240 -12.25 0.15 5.43
CA LEU A 240 -11.90 1.26 6.33
C LEU A 240 -12.98 1.46 7.41
N ASP A 241 -12.54 1.68 8.64
CA ASP A 241 -13.39 1.77 9.83
C ASP A 241 -14.08 3.14 9.97
N ARG A 242 -13.45 4.19 9.41
CA ARG A 242 -13.92 5.58 9.47
C ARG A 242 -13.69 6.34 8.17
N TYR A 243 -14.42 7.45 8.04
CA TYR A 243 -14.19 8.43 7.00
C TYR A 243 -12.91 9.25 7.26
N ALA A 244 -12.24 9.67 6.18
CA ALA A 244 -11.31 10.79 6.20
C ALA A 244 -12.04 12.08 6.65
N LYS A 245 -11.32 13.03 7.23
CA LYS A 245 -11.87 14.28 7.77
C LYS A 245 -11.13 15.51 7.29
N THR A 246 -11.87 16.59 7.07
CA THR A 246 -11.29 17.92 6.92
C THR A 246 -10.63 18.37 8.22
N ARG A 247 -9.81 19.42 8.15
CA ARG A 247 -9.22 20.06 9.34
C ARG A 247 -10.28 20.58 10.33
N SER A 248 -11.48 20.93 9.87
CA SER A 248 -12.59 21.34 10.73
C SER A 248 -13.35 20.16 11.34
N GLY A 249 -13.04 18.91 10.96
CA GLY A 249 -13.66 17.70 11.46
C GLY A 249 -14.87 17.21 10.66
N GLU A 250 -15.13 17.78 9.48
CA GLU A 250 -16.16 17.27 8.56
C GLU A 250 -15.67 15.99 7.87
N GLU A 251 -16.50 14.94 7.89
CA GLU A 251 -16.17 13.65 7.27
C GLU A 251 -16.32 13.71 5.75
N ILE A 252 -15.41 13.08 5.03
CA ILE A 252 -15.32 13.10 3.57
C ILE A 252 -15.70 11.72 3.06
N TYR A 253 -16.68 11.64 2.17
CA TYR A 253 -16.99 10.37 1.51
C TYR A 253 -15.87 9.95 0.56
N PRO A 254 -15.47 8.67 0.54
CA PRO A 254 -14.63 8.14 -0.52
C PRO A 254 -15.39 8.15 -1.85
N ILE A 255 -14.66 8.33 -2.93
CA ILE A 255 -15.15 8.43 -4.30
C ILE A 255 -14.83 7.14 -5.06
N GLN A 256 -15.83 6.57 -5.74
CA GLN A 256 -15.63 5.48 -6.69
C GLN A 256 -15.94 5.97 -8.11
N ILE A 257 -14.97 5.84 -9.01
CA ILE A 257 -15.16 6.15 -10.43
C ILE A 257 -15.97 5.03 -11.08
N THR A 258 -17.17 5.34 -11.57
CA THR A 258 -18.03 4.34 -12.25
C THR A 258 -17.83 4.33 -13.76
N HIS A 259 -17.41 5.46 -14.35
CA HIS A 259 -17.15 5.55 -15.78
C HIS A 259 -16.03 6.56 -16.08
N GLN A 260 -14.82 6.05 -16.34
CA GLN A 260 -13.61 6.87 -16.53
C GLN A 260 -13.75 7.94 -17.62
N ILE A 261 -14.23 7.57 -18.82
CA ILE A 261 -14.36 8.51 -19.96
C ILE A 261 -15.35 9.63 -19.65
N ALA A 262 -16.49 9.32 -19.02
CA ALA A 262 -17.50 10.30 -18.66
C ALA A 262 -17.18 11.06 -17.37
N ARG A 263 -16.06 10.71 -16.70
CA ARG A 263 -15.67 11.21 -15.38
C ARG A 263 -16.81 11.15 -14.36
N ARG A 264 -17.60 10.07 -14.44
CA ARG A 264 -18.68 9.81 -13.50
C ARG A 264 -18.13 9.11 -12.28
N TYR A 265 -18.60 9.56 -11.14
CA TYR A 265 -18.18 9.04 -9.85
C TYR A 265 -19.37 9.04 -8.91
N LYS A 266 -19.36 8.15 -7.94
CA LYS A 266 -20.29 8.16 -6.82
C LYS A 266 -19.50 8.18 -5.52
N GLU A 267 -20.13 8.69 -4.49
CA GLU A 267 -19.61 8.59 -3.14
C GLU A 267 -20.03 7.27 -2.50
N VAL A 268 -19.10 6.65 -1.79
CA VAL A 268 -19.25 5.31 -1.21
C VAL A 268 -19.41 5.42 0.29
N LEU A 269 -20.28 4.58 0.84
CA LEU A 269 -20.54 4.50 2.27
C LEU A 269 -19.56 3.53 2.91
N LEU A 270 -19.05 3.89 4.09
CA LEU A 270 -18.27 3.02 4.96
C LEU A 270 -19.17 2.48 6.07
N ASN A 271 -19.18 1.16 6.26
CA ASN A 271 -19.91 0.46 7.32
C ASN A 271 -21.39 0.86 7.44
N GLU A 272 -22.06 1.10 6.31
CA GLU A 272 -23.47 1.51 6.25
C GLU A 272 -23.80 2.78 7.08
N LYS A 273 -22.82 3.66 7.29
CA LYS A 273 -22.99 4.92 8.03
C LYS A 273 -22.94 6.11 7.10
N TYR A 274 -23.68 7.16 7.40
CA TYR A 274 -23.49 8.43 6.72
C TYR A 274 -22.28 9.19 7.26
N ALA A 275 -21.57 9.90 6.40
CA ALA A 275 -20.62 10.93 6.80
C ALA A 275 -21.35 12.11 7.44
N THR A 276 -20.64 12.82 8.32
CA THR A 276 -21.17 13.95 9.10
C THR A 276 -20.41 15.26 8.85
N THR A 277 -21.05 16.40 9.12
CA THR A 277 -20.40 17.72 9.13
C THR A 277 -19.62 17.92 10.44
N HIS A 278 -18.86 19.01 10.54
CA HIS A 278 -18.22 19.42 11.80
C HIS A 278 -19.21 19.68 12.95
N LEU A 279 -20.49 19.88 12.65
CA LEU A 279 -21.58 20.01 13.63
C LEU A 279 -22.30 18.68 13.89
N GLN A 280 -21.73 17.55 13.44
CA GLN A 280 -22.31 16.21 13.52
C GLN A 280 -23.63 16.05 12.75
N GLU A 281 -23.91 16.92 11.78
CA GLU A 281 -25.09 16.78 10.92
C GLU A 281 -24.81 15.78 9.81
N VAL A 282 -25.76 14.89 9.52
CA VAL A 282 -25.63 13.88 8.46
C VAL A 282 -25.46 14.51 7.07
N LYS A 283 -24.72 13.86 6.17
CA LYS A 283 -24.67 14.18 4.74
C LYS A 283 -25.11 12.97 3.93
N TYR A 284 -25.99 13.16 2.95
CA TYR A 284 -26.32 12.08 2.02
C TYR A 284 -25.25 11.95 0.94
N PRO A 285 -24.81 10.72 0.58
CA PRO A 285 -23.86 10.51 -0.51
C PRO A 285 -24.43 10.96 -1.86
N LEU A 286 -23.53 11.29 -2.79
CA LEU A 286 -23.84 11.65 -4.18
C LEU A 286 -23.71 10.44 -5.10
N ASP A 287 -24.70 10.24 -5.97
CA ASP A 287 -24.62 9.26 -7.05
C ASP A 287 -23.89 9.85 -8.28
N GLU A 288 -23.71 9.03 -9.31
CA GLU A 288 -23.04 9.37 -10.56
C GLU A 288 -23.72 10.48 -11.40
N TYR A 289 -24.90 10.93 -10.98
CA TYR A 289 -25.61 12.07 -11.55
C TYR A 289 -25.68 13.27 -10.59
N GLY A 290 -24.98 13.20 -9.46
CA GLY A 290 -24.97 14.22 -8.42
C GLY A 290 -26.25 14.28 -7.58
N ASN A 291 -27.11 13.26 -7.63
CA ASN A 291 -28.27 13.22 -6.74
C ASN A 291 -27.82 12.81 -5.34
N GLU A 292 -28.40 13.44 -4.32
CA GLU A 292 -28.19 13.05 -2.94
C GLU A 292 -29.13 11.90 -2.58
N TYR A 293 -28.55 10.74 -2.31
CA TYR A 293 -29.29 9.50 -2.07
C TYR A 293 -29.04 8.93 -0.67
N THR A 294 -29.88 8.00 -0.24
CA THR A 294 -29.79 7.36 1.08
C THR A 294 -29.14 5.98 1.02
N LEU A 295 -28.76 5.44 2.17
CA LEU A 295 -28.45 4.03 2.36
C LEU A 295 -29.49 3.11 1.68
N ASP A 296 -29.09 1.87 1.38
CA ASP A 296 -30.05 0.86 0.95
C ASP A 296 -31.12 0.66 2.03
N ILE A 297 -32.36 0.95 1.65
CA ILE A 297 -33.51 0.93 2.53
C ILE A 297 -33.95 -0.53 2.66
N PRO A 298 -33.99 -1.10 3.88
CA PRO A 298 -34.53 -2.43 4.06
C PRO A 298 -36.03 -2.44 3.82
N ILE A 299 -36.55 -3.65 3.62
CA ILE A 299 -37.97 -3.92 3.40
C ILE A 299 -38.87 -3.30 4.49
N GLN A 300 -38.43 -3.31 5.75
CA GLN A 300 -39.20 -2.80 6.89
C GLN A 300 -38.65 -1.47 7.40
N ILE A 301 -39.20 -0.37 6.90
CA ILE A 301 -38.81 0.99 7.29
C ILE A 301 -39.84 1.73 8.16
N ALA A 302 -41.08 1.27 8.21
CA ALA A 302 -42.14 1.94 8.98
C ALA A 302 -41.76 2.08 10.46
N GLY A 303 -41.79 3.30 10.98
CA GLY A 303 -41.38 3.65 12.35
C GLY A 303 -39.86 3.81 12.55
N LYS A 304 -39.05 3.63 11.50
CA LYS A 304 -37.59 3.84 11.48
C LYS A 304 -37.16 4.89 10.45
N GLU A 305 -38.09 5.74 10.02
CA GLU A 305 -37.86 6.68 8.94
C GLU A 305 -36.70 7.63 9.24
N LYS A 306 -36.52 8.03 10.50
CA LYS A 306 -35.43 8.93 10.91
C LYS A 306 -34.04 8.29 10.81
N ASP A 307 -33.95 6.96 10.88
CA ASP A 307 -32.68 6.24 10.80
C ASP A 307 -32.15 6.25 9.36
N TYR A 308 -33.06 6.10 8.38
CA TYR A 308 -32.72 6.07 6.96
C TYR A 308 -32.83 7.44 6.27
N PHE A 309 -33.72 8.30 6.76
CA PHE A 309 -33.98 9.66 6.26
C PHE A 309 -33.74 10.75 7.32
N PRO A 310 -32.56 10.80 7.95
CA PRO A 310 -32.28 11.78 9.02
C PRO A 310 -32.38 13.24 8.56
N ARG A 311 -32.37 13.50 7.24
CA ARG A 311 -32.51 14.83 6.64
C ARG A 311 -33.72 14.96 5.71
N GLY A 312 -34.74 14.13 5.93
CA GLY A 312 -35.88 14.02 5.04
C GLY A 312 -35.52 13.25 3.77
N TYR A 313 -36.34 13.38 2.73
CA TYR A 313 -36.15 12.63 1.50
C TYR A 313 -34.79 12.88 0.81
N PRO A 314 -34.26 11.88 0.08
CA PRO A 314 -33.22 12.11 -0.92
C PRO A 314 -33.68 13.12 -1.97
N ILE A 315 -32.75 13.79 -2.62
CA ILE A 315 -33.07 14.85 -3.59
C ILE A 315 -32.19 14.76 -4.83
N THR A 316 -32.73 15.20 -5.95
CA THR A 316 -31.94 15.40 -7.16
C THR A 316 -31.00 16.60 -7.02
N ASN A 317 -30.01 16.70 -7.91
CA ASN A 317 -29.06 17.83 -7.95
C ASN A 317 -29.72 19.21 -8.21
N ASP A 318 -30.98 19.23 -8.63
CA ASP A 318 -31.81 20.43 -8.80
C ASP A 318 -32.95 20.52 -7.77
N ASN A 319 -32.85 19.78 -6.66
CA ASN A 319 -33.68 19.85 -5.46
C ASN A 319 -35.08 19.25 -5.55
N TRP A 320 -35.40 18.41 -6.55
CA TRP A 320 -36.66 17.66 -6.50
C TRP A 320 -36.54 16.51 -5.51
N VAL A 321 -37.64 16.22 -4.82
CA VAL A 321 -37.71 15.11 -3.89
C VAL A 321 -37.70 13.79 -4.66
N ILE A 322 -36.81 12.89 -4.23
CA ILE A 322 -36.74 11.50 -4.66
C ILE A 322 -37.52 10.66 -3.65
N VAL A 323 -38.50 9.91 -4.13
CA VAL A 323 -39.29 8.97 -3.34
C VAL A 323 -38.75 7.57 -3.60
N PRO A 324 -38.18 6.88 -2.61
CA PRO A 324 -37.60 5.55 -2.82
C PRO A 324 -38.68 4.50 -3.04
N GLU A 325 -38.31 3.43 -3.76
CA GLU A 325 -39.15 2.24 -3.90
C GLU A 325 -38.83 1.23 -2.80
N VAL A 326 -39.86 0.83 -2.04
CA VAL A 326 -39.79 -0.17 -0.97
C VAL A 326 -40.85 -1.24 -1.27
N GLU A 327 -40.42 -2.50 -1.36
CA GLU A 327 -41.29 -3.63 -1.74
C GLU A 327 -42.06 -3.42 -3.07
N GLY A 328 -41.43 -2.75 -4.05
CA GLY A 328 -42.04 -2.50 -5.35
C GLY A 328 -43.09 -1.37 -5.36
N LYS A 329 -43.20 -0.61 -4.26
CA LYS A 329 -44.13 0.52 -4.14
C LYS A 329 -43.39 1.79 -3.70
N GLU A 330 -43.95 2.95 -4.03
CA GLU A 330 -43.46 4.23 -3.57
C GLU A 330 -43.57 4.36 -2.04
N PHE A 331 -42.47 4.70 -1.38
CA PHE A 331 -42.47 4.95 0.06
C PHE A 331 -42.77 6.42 0.35
N ILE A 332 -44.03 6.74 0.65
CA ILE A 332 -44.48 8.09 1.00
C ILE A 332 -44.76 8.17 2.50
N SER A 333 -43.96 8.96 3.19
CA SER A 333 -44.11 9.33 4.59
C SER A 333 -44.65 10.76 4.74
N ASP A 334 -45.81 10.87 5.39
CA ASP A 334 -46.40 12.15 5.82
C ASP A 334 -45.56 12.85 6.89
N GLN A 335 -44.66 12.13 7.58
CA GLN A 335 -43.81 12.68 8.62
C GLN A 335 -42.59 13.41 8.05
N LEU A 336 -42.02 12.90 6.93
CA LEU A 336 -40.82 13.49 6.33
C LEU A 336 -41.13 14.79 5.60
N LEU A 337 -42.18 14.79 4.77
CA LEU A 337 -42.62 15.98 4.05
C LEU A 337 -44.10 15.83 3.63
N PRO A 338 -45.06 16.41 4.39
CA PRO A 338 -46.50 16.24 4.13
C PRO A 338 -46.99 16.64 2.74
N LYS A 339 -46.19 17.42 2.00
CA LYS A 339 -46.52 17.89 0.65
C LYS A 339 -46.25 16.84 -0.44
N VAL A 340 -45.54 15.76 -0.12
CA VAL A 340 -45.21 14.70 -1.08
C VAL A 340 -46.34 13.68 -1.09
N GLN A 341 -47.00 13.55 -2.24
CA GLN A 341 -48.10 12.62 -2.47
C GLN A 341 -47.82 11.81 -3.75
N ALA A 342 -48.52 10.69 -3.94
CA ALA A 342 -48.36 9.84 -5.12
C ALA A 342 -48.65 10.60 -6.42
N THR A 343 -49.59 11.57 -6.38
CA THR A 343 -49.93 12.46 -7.50
C THR A 343 -48.80 13.41 -7.89
N ASN A 344 -47.78 13.58 -7.05
CA ASN A 344 -46.61 14.39 -7.35
C ASN A 344 -45.54 13.63 -8.14
N ILE A 345 -45.62 12.30 -8.24
CA ILE A 345 -44.64 11.49 -8.96
C ILE A 345 -44.74 11.77 -10.46
N ILE A 346 -43.64 12.20 -11.06
CA ILE A 346 -43.55 12.52 -12.50
C ILE A 346 -42.82 11.43 -13.30
N GLY A 347 -42.07 10.56 -12.63
CA GLY A 347 -41.23 9.57 -13.28
C GLY A 347 -40.50 8.64 -12.34
N LYS A 348 -39.91 7.59 -12.91
CA LYS A 348 -38.87 6.80 -12.25
C LYS A 348 -37.49 7.38 -12.56
N LEU A 349 -36.66 7.54 -11.54
CA LEU A 349 -35.29 8.03 -11.63
C LEU A 349 -34.35 6.85 -11.93
N TYR A 350 -33.52 6.99 -12.97
CA TYR A 350 -32.43 6.04 -13.20
C TYR A 350 -31.28 6.31 -12.25
N ARG A 351 -30.79 5.26 -11.58
CA ARG A 351 -29.56 5.26 -10.80
C ARG A 351 -28.76 4.00 -11.10
N GLU A 352 -27.45 4.09 -11.19
CA GLU A 352 -26.56 2.95 -11.41
C GLU A 352 -26.69 1.97 -10.24
N GLY A 353 -26.79 0.68 -10.54
CA GLY A 353 -27.08 -0.37 -9.55
C GLY A 353 -28.54 -0.49 -9.10
N LYS A 354 -29.35 0.58 -9.14
CA LYS A 354 -30.80 0.53 -8.82
C LYS A 354 -31.71 0.58 -10.04
N HIS A 355 -31.19 0.95 -11.20
CA HIS A 355 -31.96 1.21 -12.42
C HIS A 355 -33.13 2.18 -12.15
N TYR A 356 -34.32 1.91 -12.70
CA TYR A 356 -35.53 2.70 -12.50
C TYR A 356 -36.37 2.17 -11.34
N ARG A 357 -35.80 2.15 -10.13
CA ARG A 357 -36.54 1.80 -8.91
C ARG A 357 -37.12 3.04 -8.24
N ASP A 358 -36.28 4.03 -7.94
CA ASP A 358 -36.71 5.22 -7.24
C ASP A 358 -37.59 6.13 -8.12
N TYR A 359 -38.42 6.95 -7.49
CA TYR A 359 -39.33 7.89 -8.13
C TYR A 359 -38.84 9.33 -7.97
N VAL A 360 -39.04 10.16 -8.99
CA VAL A 360 -38.82 11.61 -8.90
C VAL A 360 -40.17 12.32 -8.90
N THR A 361 -40.27 13.36 -8.08
CA THR A 361 -41.53 14.11 -7.89
C THR A 361 -41.44 15.52 -8.45
N ASN A 362 -42.58 16.18 -8.57
CA ASN A 362 -42.66 17.62 -8.82
C ASN A 362 -42.61 18.49 -7.54
N VAL A 363 -42.18 17.93 -6.40
CA VAL A 363 -42.05 18.66 -5.14
C VAL A 363 -40.60 19.06 -4.93
N LYS A 364 -40.36 20.36 -4.67
CA LYS A 364 -39.03 20.86 -4.29
C LYS A 364 -38.79 20.63 -2.81
N SER A 365 -37.59 20.14 -2.49
CA SER A 365 -37.11 20.07 -1.12
C SER A 365 -36.83 21.45 -0.55
N THR A 366 -36.93 21.58 0.77
CA THR A 366 -36.53 22.78 1.50
C THR A 366 -35.02 22.90 1.61
N ARG A 367 -34.28 21.78 1.51
CA ARG A 367 -32.82 21.77 1.49
C ARG A 367 -32.31 21.90 0.05
N LEU A 368 -31.20 22.63 -0.10
CA LEU A 368 -30.49 22.73 -1.36
C LEU A 368 -29.53 21.54 -1.50
N SER A 369 -29.43 21.00 -2.71
CA SER A 369 -28.43 20.01 -3.03
C SER A 369 -27.04 20.63 -2.97
N ARG A 370 -26.07 19.85 -2.49
CA ARG A 370 -24.65 20.22 -2.50
C ARG A 370 -23.97 20.00 -3.85
N ALA A 371 -24.59 19.23 -4.75
CA ALA A 371 -24.06 18.98 -6.07
C ALA A 371 -24.39 20.13 -7.02
N ALA A 372 -23.51 20.35 -8.00
CA ALA A 372 -23.85 21.18 -9.14
C ALA A 372 -24.95 20.50 -9.96
N ARG A 373 -25.77 21.28 -10.66
CA ARG A 373 -26.82 20.73 -11.54
C ARG A 373 -26.19 19.91 -12.66
N GLN A 374 -26.63 18.67 -12.81
CA GLN A 374 -26.20 17.75 -13.86
C GLN A 374 -27.44 17.11 -14.50
N LYS A 375 -27.28 16.59 -15.72
CA LYS A 375 -28.35 15.84 -16.38
C LYS A 375 -28.50 14.47 -15.72
N TYR A 376 -29.72 14.05 -15.46
CA TYR A 376 -30.09 12.71 -15.00
C TYR A 376 -31.25 12.18 -15.84
N ASN A 377 -31.39 10.85 -15.87
CA ASN A 377 -32.38 10.18 -16.70
C ASN A 377 -33.66 9.91 -15.89
N ILE A 378 -34.79 10.34 -16.43
CA ILE A 378 -36.11 10.08 -15.88
C ILE A 378 -36.90 9.27 -16.91
N PHE A 379 -37.53 8.20 -16.45
CA PHE A 379 -38.53 7.50 -17.23
C PHE A 379 -39.93 8.01 -16.83
N PRO A 380 -40.69 8.61 -17.75
CA PRO A 380 -41.99 9.19 -17.42
C PRO A 380 -42.91 8.16 -16.76
N TYR A 381 -43.54 8.55 -15.66
CA TYR A 381 -44.50 7.70 -14.96
C TYR A 381 -45.89 8.03 -15.49
N VAL A 382 -46.47 7.11 -16.27
CA VAL A 382 -47.84 7.25 -16.78
C VAL A 382 -48.74 6.36 -15.93
N LEU A 383 -49.52 6.98 -15.03
CA LEU A 383 -50.54 6.31 -14.24
C LEU A 383 -51.47 5.49 -15.16
N GLY A 384 -51.43 4.17 -15.05
CA GLY A 384 -52.33 3.26 -15.76
C GLY A 384 -51.89 2.81 -17.16
N ALA A 385 -50.73 3.22 -17.68
CA ALA A 385 -50.24 2.71 -18.96
C ALA A 385 -49.38 1.45 -18.76
N SER A 386 -49.83 0.32 -19.29
CA SER A 386 -49.08 -0.94 -19.29
C SER A 386 -47.89 -0.94 -20.25
N ASN A 387 -47.75 0.08 -21.10
CA ASN A 387 -46.64 0.24 -22.04
C ASN A 387 -46.12 1.68 -22.03
N PRO A 388 -44.82 1.88 -21.84
CA PRO A 388 -44.22 3.20 -21.85
C PRO A 388 -44.13 3.79 -23.26
N PRO A 389 -44.31 5.11 -23.43
CA PRO A 389 -44.00 5.77 -24.68
C PRO A 389 -42.48 5.70 -24.97
N PRO A 390 -42.07 5.73 -26.26
CA PRO A 390 -40.67 5.66 -26.64
C PRO A 390 -39.82 6.79 -26.03
N LEU A 391 -38.56 6.47 -25.73
CA LEU A 391 -37.55 7.23 -24.96
C LEU A 391 -37.25 8.68 -25.42
N ASN A 392 -37.93 9.20 -26.44
CA ASN A 392 -37.52 10.44 -27.14
C ASN A 392 -38.05 11.73 -26.49
N ASN A 393 -38.94 11.65 -25.51
CA ASN A 393 -39.42 12.81 -24.76
C ASN A 393 -38.68 12.97 -23.42
N LEU A 394 -37.36 13.11 -23.50
CA LEU A 394 -36.57 13.63 -22.38
C LEU A 394 -37.00 15.08 -22.15
N LEU A 395 -37.61 15.36 -20.99
CA LEU A 395 -37.73 16.73 -20.50
C LEU A 395 -36.30 17.30 -20.40
N ASN A 396 -35.95 18.21 -21.32
CA ASN A 396 -34.71 18.95 -21.20
C ASN A 396 -34.80 19.77 -19.91
N PRO A 397 -33.95 19.54 -18.90
CA PRO A 397 -33.89 20.44 -17.77
C PRO A 397 -33.55 21.85 -18.29
N PRO A 398 -34.07 22.91 -17.65
CA PRO A 398 -33.80 24.28 -18.05
C PRO A 398 -32.28 24.53 -18.16
N PRO A 399 -31.84 25.41 -19.08
CA PRO A 399 -30.43 25.64 -19.35
C PRO A 399 -29.65 25.94 -18.07
N VAL A 400 -28.51 25.24 -17.94
CA VAL A 400 -27.62 25.31 -16.78
C VAL A 400 -27.02 26.72 -16.70
N PRO A 401 -27.23 27.50 -15.62
CA PRO A 401 -26.48 28.74 -15.42
C PRO A 401 -24.97 28.40 -15.25
N PRO A 402 -24.05 29.28 -15.68
CA PRO A 402 -22.62 29.00 -15.67
C PRO A 402 -22.17 28.54 -14.27
N ASN A 403 -21.54 27.36 -14.23
CA ASN A 403 -21.19 26.63 -13.02
C ASN A 403 -20.36 27.50 -12.05
N LYS A 404 -20.67 27.40 -10.75
CA LYS A 404 -19.64 27.55 -9.71
C LYS A 404 -18.59 26.47 -9.99
N PRO A 405 -17.28 26.78 -10.03
CA PRO A 405 -16.26 25.77 -10.28
C PRO A 405 -16.46 24.63 -9.29
N LEU A 406 -16.33 23.39 -9.78
CA LEU A 406 -16.19 22.21 -8.93
C LEU A 406 -15.19 22.55 -7.81
N PRO A 407 -15.37 22.05 -6.57
CA PRO A 407 -14.28 22.05 -5.63
C PRO A 407 -13.06 21.54 -6.39
N LYS A 408 -12.01 22.35 -6.46
CA LYS A 408 -10.78 21.93 -7.11
C LYS A 408 -10.45 20.60 -6.45
N VAL A 409 -10.55 19.51 -7.20
CA VAL A 409 -9.80 18.30 -6.88
C VAL A 409 -8.41 18.85 -6.68
N SER A 410 -7.94 18.84 -5.43
CA SER A 410 -6.60 19.30 -5.10
C SER A 410 -5.71 18.44 -5.98
N GLN A 411 -5.22 19.03 -7.08
CA GLN A 411 -4.24 18.33 -7.87
C GLN A 411 -3.12 18.02 -6.89
N PRO A 412 -2.64 16.77 -6.84
CA PRO A 412 -1.50 16.44 -6.01
C PRO A 412 -0.45 17.51 -6.27
N LEU A 413 0.05 18.09 -5.18
CA LEU A 413 0.98 19.21 -5.19
C LEU A 413 2.01 18.95 -6.29
N ASN A 414 2.12 19.84 -7.28
CA ASN A 414 3.02 19.60 -8.40
C ASN A 414 4.46 19.72 -7.89
N TRP A 415 4.99 18.61 -7.37
CA TRP A 415 6.30 18.50 -6.75
C TRP A 415 7.42 18.93 -7.70
N SER A 416 7.21 18.91 -9.02
CA SER A 416 8.17 19.45 -10.00
C SER A 416 8.44 20.94 -9.78
N LEU A 417 7.44 21.73 -9.39
CA LEU A 417 7.61 23.17 -9.18
C LEU A 417 8.38 23.45 -7.89
N ILE A 418 8.11 22.68 -6.82
CA ILE A 418 8.82 22.76 -5.54
C ILE A 418 10.27 22.29 -5.72
N GLY A 419 10.48 21.18 -6.44
CA GLY A 419 11.81 20.68 -6.80
C GLY A 419 12.62 21.71 -7.57
N MET A 420 12.04 22.40 -8.56
CA MET A 420 12.73 23.47 -9.28
C MET A 420 13.11 24.66 -8.40
N VAL A 421 12.26 25.04 -7.43
CA VAL A 421 12.58 26.11 -6.47
C VAL A 421 13.72 25.69 -5.53
N LEU A 422 13.71 24.44 -5.04
CA LEU A 422 14.77 23.90 -4.19
C LEU A 422 16.11 23.79 -4.92
N ILE A 423 16.12 23.31 -6.16
CA ILE A 423 17.32 23.27 -7.01
C ILE A 423 17.86 24.68 -7.25
N GLY A 424 16.99 25.65 -7.52
CA GLY A 424 17.37 27.06 -7.65
C GLY A 424 18.00 27.64 -6.38
N PHE A 425 17.47 27.28 -5.20
CA PHE A 425 18.00 27.72 -3.92
C PHE A 425 19.36 27.07 -3.59
N ILE A 426 19.52 25.77 -3.86
CA ILE A 426 20.80 25.07 -3.72
C ILE A 426 21.85 25.68 -4.67
N TYR A 427 21.48 25.99 -5.92
CA TYR A 427 22.37 26.66 -6.86
C TYR A 427 22.78 28.06 -6.38
N LEU A 428 21.86 28.83 -5.81
CA LEU A 428 22.16 30.15 -5.22
C LEU A 428 23.11 30.04 -4.01
N LEU A 429 22.90 29.07 -3.12
CA LEU A 429 23.81 28.80 -2.00
C LEU A 429 25.20 28.41 -2.51
N TYR A 430 25.28 27.54 -3.51
CA TYR A 430 26.54 27.14 -4.13
C TYR A 430 27.30 28.34 -4.73
N GLN A 431 26.60 29.22 -5.45
CA GLN A 431 27.17 30.46 -6.00
C GLN A 431 27.63 31.44 -4.90
N PHE A 432 26.92 31.49 -3.77
CA PHE A 432 27.30 32.30 -2.62
C PHE A 432 28.61 31.78 -1.99
N PHE A 433 28.74 30.47 -1.78
CA PHE A 433 29.97 29.87 -1.25
C PHE A 433 31.17 30.06 -2.18
N LEU A 434 31.00 29.89 -3.49
CA LEU A 434 32.06 30.12 -4.48
C LEU A 434 32.59 31.57 -4.47
N LYS A 435 31.73 32.54 -4.16
CA LYS A 435 32.13 33.96 -4.01
C LYS A 435 32.80 34.25 -2.68
N ALA A 436 32.43 33.57 -1.61
CA ALA A 436 33.04 33.76 -0.29
C ALA A 436 34.47 33.19 -0.18
N THR A 437 34.85 32.27 -1.08
CA THR A 437 36.18 31.64 -1.12
C THR A 437 37.17 32.30 -2.09
N LYS A 438 36.83 33.44 -2.69
CA LYS A 438 37.74 34.29 -3.48
C LYS A 438 37.94 35.60 -2.77
#